data_AF-W7YIB5-F1
#
_entry.id   AF-W7YIB5-F1
#
_cell.length_a   1.000
_cell.length_b   1.000
_cell.length_c   1.000
_cell.angle_alpha   90.00
_cell.angle_beta   90.00
_cell.angle_gamma   90.00
#
_symmetry.space_group_name_H-M   'P 1'
#
loop_
_entity.id
_entity.type
_entity.pdbx_description
1 polymer ?
#
loop_
_entity_poly.entity_id
_entity_poly.type
_entity_poly.pdbx_seq_one_letter_code
_entity_poly.pdbx_strand_id
1 'polypeptide(L)'
;MAKFICKCGNQLSTVEAPNDVQLYVYSDREWDNIINLGDLIDPLTIPDPANDVWRCPVCRRIYVFNADNTVKVVYKIEDEE
;
A
#
# COMPACT_ATOMS: atom_id res chain seq x y z
N MET A 1 -15.74 3.69 2.18
CA MET A 1 -15.32 2.46 1.47
C MET A 1 -14.87 2.84 0.07
N ALA A 2 -13.59 2.65 -0.23
CA ALA A 2 -13.01 3.05 -1.51
C ALA A 2 -13.02 1.89 -2.51
N LYS A 3 -13.27 2.21 -3.78
CA LYS A 3 -13.21 1.26 -4.90
C LYS A 3 -12.40 1.90 -6.02
N PHE A 4 -11.57 1.10 -6.69
CA PHE A 4 -10.73 1.56 -7.78
C PHE A 4 -10.67 0.49 -8.88
N ILE A 5 -10.74 0.89 -10.15
CA ILE A 5 -10.64 -0.05 -11.27
C ILE A 5 -9.21 -0.04 -11.79
N CYS A 6 -8.54 -1.19 -11.66
CA CYS A 6 -7.20 -1.38 -12.19
C CYS A 6 -7.21 -1.33 -13.73
N LYS A 7 -6.07 -0.95 -14.33
CA LYS A 7 -5.87 -0.98 -15.80
C LYS A 7 -6.14 -2.34 -16.46
N CYS A 8 -6.05 -3.45 -15.73
CA CYS A 8 -6.40 -4.78 -16.25
C CYS A 8 -7.91 -5.11 -16.16
N GLY A 9 -8.75 -4.17 -15.70
CA GLY A 9 -10.18 -4.33 -15.51
C GLY A 9 -10.60 -4.88 -14.14
N ASN A 10 -9.66 -5.37 -13.32
CA ASN A 10 -9.99 -5.89 -12.00
C ASN A 10 -10.38 -4.77 -11.02
N GLN A 11 -11.47 -4.96 -10.27
CA GLN A 11 -11.88 -4.04 -9.21
C GLN A 11 -11.05 -4.28 -7.94
N LEU A 12 -10.47 -3.21 -7.42
CA LEU A 12 -9.76 -3.14 -6.15
C LEU A 12 -10.68 -2.52 -5.10
N SER A 13 -10.68 -3.07 -3.90
CA SER A 13 -11.59 -2.69 -2.82
C SER A 13 -10.93 -2.95 -1.47
N THR A 14 -11.14 -2.04 -0.52
CA THR A 14 -10.69 -2.14 0.87
C THR A 14 -11.83 -2.41 1.85
N VAL A 15 -12.99 -2.82 1.34
CA VAL A 15 -14.18 -3.13 2.14
C VAL A 15 -13.95 -4.31 3.07
N GLU A 16 -13.29 -5.35 2.57
CA GLU A 16 -12.91 -6.51 3.38
C GLU A 16 -11.61 -6.18 4.11
N ALA A 17 -11.56 -6.39 5.42
CA ALA A 17 -10.37 -6.21 6.22
C ALA A 17 -10.20 -7.44 7.13
N PRO A 18 -9.10 -8.21 7.01
CA PRO A 18 -7.94 -8.00 6.14
C PRO A 18 -8.22 -8.24 4.64
N ASN A 19 -7.35 -7.72 3.76
CA ASN A 19 -7.40 -7.96 2.31
C ASN A 19 -6.00 -7.95 1.68
N ASP A 20 -5.88 -8.51 0.47
CA ASP A 20 -4.63 -8.54 -0.31
C ASP A 20 -4.48 -7.35 -1.29
N VAL A 21 -5.35 -6.35 -1.18
CA VAL A 21 -5.38 -5.16 -2.04
C VAL A 21 -4.56 -4.04 -1.42
N GLN A 22 -4.85 -3.66 -0.18
CA GLN A 22 -4.18 -2.56 0.53
C GLN A 22 -2.92 -3.07 1.22
N LEU A 23 -1.81 -2.37 0.99
CA LEU A 23 -0.51 -2.70 1.56
C LEU A 23 -0.09 -1.62 2.56
N TYR A 24 0.39 -2.07 3.72
CA TYR A 24 1.08 -1.20 4.67
C TYR A 24 2.58 -1.18 4.31
N VAL A 25 3.03 -0.07 3.72
CA VAL A 25 4.38 0.05 3.14
C VAL A 25 5.15 1.16 3.84
N TYR A 26 6.29 0.79 4.43
CA TYR A 26 7.26 1.72 4.98
C TYR A 26 8.56 1.59 4.20
N SER A 27 9.21 2.71 3.92
CA SER A 27 10.62 2.70 3.55
C SER A 27 11.46 2.18 4.73
N ASP A 28 12.63 1.66 4.43
CA ASP A 28 13.59 1.18 5.44
C ASP A 28 13.86 2.23 6.54
N ARG A 29 13.96 3.51 6.15
CA ARG A 29 14.13 4.63 7.09
C ARG A 29 12.91 4.89 7.96
N GLU A 30 11.70 4.81 7.40
CA GLU A 30 10.47 4.96 8.18
C GLU A 30 10.34 3.81 9.18
N TRP A 31 10.63 2.59 8.74
CA TRP A 31 10.61 1.42 9.60
C TRP A 31 11.66 1.51 10.72
N ASP A 32 12.90 1.87 10.40
CA ASP A 32 13.97 2.08 11.39
C ASP A 32 13.56 3.12 12.44
N ASN A 33 12.95 4.23 12.02
CA ASN A 33 12.42 5.24 12.95
C ASN A 33 11.30 4.70 13.83
N ILE A 34 10.44 3.80 13.33
CA ILE A 34 9.35 3.20 14.12
C ILE A 34 9.92 2.25 15.18
N ILE A 35 10.88 1.40 14.81
CA ILE A 35 11.41 0.36 15.70
C ILE A 35 12.44 0.89 16.70
N ASN A 36 13.08 2.04 16.43
CA ASN A 36 14.03 2.67 17.35
C ASN A 36 13.36 3.46 18.50
N LEU A 37 12.03 3.42 18.63
CA LEU A 37 11.28 4.14 19.67
C LEU A 37 11.27 3.44 21.04
N GLY A 38 11.79 2.22 21.17
CA GLY A 38 11.90 1.52 22.45
C GLY A 38 12.37 0.07 22.34
N ASP A 39 12.49 -0.62 23.47
CA ASP A 39 12.97 -2.01 23.54
C ASP A 39 11.94 -3.04 23.03
N LEU A 40 10.67 -2.65 22.89
CA LEU A 40 9.56 -3.48 22.46
C LEU A 40 8.69 -2.71 21.45
N ILE A 41 8.35 -3.36 20.34
CA ILE A 41 7.41 -2.83 19.35
C ILE A 41 6.00 -3.24 19.77
N ASP A 42 5.16 -2.27 20.13
CA ASP A 42 3.73 -2.49 20.33
C ASP A 42 3.00 -2.33 18.97
N PRO A 43 2.33 -3.37 18.45
CA PRO A 43 1.60 -3.28 17.19
C PRO A 43 0.56 -2.15 17.14
N LEU A 44 0.00 -1.75 18.28
CA LEU A 44 -1.00 -0.67 18.35
C LEU A 44 -0.39 0.73 18.23
N THR A 45 0.93 0.86 18.39
CA THR A 45 1.64 2.15 18.30
C THR A 45 2.32 2.35 16.95
N ILE A 46 2.26 1.36 16.06
CA ILE A 46 2.76 1.47 14.69
C ILE A 46 1.87 2.50 13.96
N PRO A 47 2.43 3.65 13.53
CA PRO A 47 1.66 4.68 12.86
C PRO A 47 1.21 4.22 11.48
N ASP A 48 0.13 4.78 10.96
CA ASP A 48 -0.29 4.52 9.58
C ASP A 48 0.81 4.94 8.59
N PRO A 49 0.99 4.19 7.48
CA PRO A 49 1.95 4.55 6.44
C PRO A 49 1.65 5.91 5.81
N ALA A 50 2.70 6.62 5.37
CA ALA A 50 2.55 7.95 4.77
C ALA A 50 1.82 7.96 3.42
N ASN A 51 1.76 6.82 2.72
CA ASN A 51 1.05 6.70 1.44
C ASN A 51 0.08 5.52 1.50
N ASP A 52 -1.11 5.69 0.93
CA ASP A 52 -2.02 4.57 0.70
C ASP A 52 -1.58 3.83 -0.57
N VAL A 53 -1.27 2.54 -0.43
CA VAL A 53 -0.66 1.73 -1.49
C VAL A 53 -1.53 0.52 -1.79
N TRP A 54 -2.01 0.41 -3.03
CA TRP A 54 -2.86 -0.71 -3.44
C TRP A 54 -2.18 -1.55 -4.50
N ARG A 55 -2.17 -2.87 -4.29
CA ARG A 55 -1.68 -3.86 -5.24
C ARG A 55 -2.85 -4.57 -5.90
N CYS A 56 -2.79 -4.68 -7.23
CA CYS A 56 -3.74 -5.52 -7.96
C CYS A 56 -3.33 -7.00 -7.83
N PRO A 57 -4.20 -7.89 -7.33
CA PRO A 57 -3.86 -9.31 -7.17
C PRO A 57 -3.70 -10.03 -8.53
N VAL A 58 -4.29 -9.50 -9.60
CA VAL A 58 -4.27 -10.12 -10.94
C VAL A 58 -3.03 -9.73 -11.73
N CYS A 59 -2.86 -8.43 -12.03
CA CYS A 59 -1.75 -7.95 -12.86
C CYS A 59 -0.55 -7.42 -12.06
N ARG A 60 -0.61 -7.49 -10.72
CA ARG A 60 0.47 -7.09 -9.80
C ARG A 60 0.91 -5.62 -9.88
N ARG A 61 0.17 -4.77 -10.59
CA ARG A 61 0.38 -3.30 -10.58
C ARG A 61 0.19 -2.76 -9.17
N ILE A 62 1.05 -1.82 -8.79
CA ILE A 62 1.00 -1.12 -7.51
C ILE A 62 0.63 0.34 -7.78
N TYR A 63 -0.41 0.82 -7.13
CA TYR A 63 -0.89 2.20 -7.17
C TYR A 63 -0.55 2.85 -5.84
N VAL A 64 0.09 4.01 -5.90
CA VAL A 64 0.33 4.85 -4.72
C VAL A 64 -0.58 6.07 -4.84
N PHE A 65 -1.38 6.33 -3.80
CA PHE A 65 -2.33 7.44 -3.79
C PHE A 65 -1.78 8.63 -2.98
N ASN A 66 -2.18 9.82 -3.41
CA ASN A 66 -2.03 11.05 -2.63
C ASN A 66 -3.12 11.11 -1.54
N ALA A 67 -2.97 12.04 -0.58
CA ALA A 67 -3.97 12.28 0.46
C ALA A 67 -5.35 12.69 -0.06
N ASP A 68 -5.44 13.22 -1.29
CA ASP A 68 -6.68 13.57 -1.98
C ASP A 68 -7.31 12.39 -2.76
N ASN A 69 -6.77 11.17 -2.59
CA ASN A 69 -7.14 9.93 -3.29
C ASN A 69 -6.86 9.93 -4.80
N THR A 70 -6.07 10.88 -5.32
CA THR A 70 -5.57 10.82 -6.70
C THR A 70 -4.37 9.87 -6.80
N VAL A 71 -4.21 9.22 -7.96
CA VAL A 71 -3.06 8.33 -8.21
C VAL A 71 -1.80 9.18 -8.38
N LYS A 72 -0.84 9.01 -7.46
CA LYS A 72 0.46 9.69 -7.47
C LYS A 72 1.44 9.01 -8.44
N VAL A 73 1.59 7.69 -8.29
CA VAL A 73 2.51 6.89 -9.10
C VAL A 73 1.97 5.48 -9.27
N VAL A 74 2.31 4.85 -10.39
CA VAL A 74 1.96 3.47 -10.70
C VAL A 74 3.22 2.69 -11.04
N TYR A 75 3.47 1.61 -10.31
CA TYR A 75 4.52 0.64 -10.64
C TYR A 75 3.90 -0.54 -11.38
N LYS A 76 4.59 -0.98 -12.43
CA LYS A 76 4.31 -2.23 -13.13
C LYS A 76 5.57 -3.09 -13.09
N ILE A 77 5.36 -4.39 -13.16
CA ILE A 77 6.46 -5.34 -13.36
C ILE A 77 7.02 -5.09 -14.77
N GLU A 78 8.34 -5.17 -14.87
CA GLU A 78 9.03 -5.08 -16.16
C GLU A 78 8.78 -6.36 -16.95
N ASP A 79 8.57 -6.22 -18.26
CA ASP A 79 8.46 -7.36 -19.15
C ASP A 79 9.90 -7.87 -19.38
N GLU A 80 10.16 -9.16 -19.17
CA GLU A 80 11.48 -9.74 -19.50
C GLU A 80 11.67 -9.68 -21.03
N GLU A 81 12.63 -8.87 -21.50
CA GLU A 81 13.02 -8.78 -22.92
C GLU A 81 13.71 -10.05 -23.42
#